data_AF-X1AB44-F1
#
_entry.id   AF-X1AB44-F1
#
_cell.length_a   1.000
_cell.length_b   1.000
_cell.length_c   1.000
_cell.angle_alpha   90.00
_cell.angle_beta   90.00
_cell.angle_gamma   90.00
#
_symmetry.space_group_name_H-M   'P 1'
#
loop_
_entity.id
_entity.type
_entity.pdbx_description
1 polymer ?
#
loop_
_entity_poly.entity_id
_entity_poly.type
_entity_poly.pdbx_seq_one_letter_code
_entity_poly.pdbx_strand_id
1 'polypeptide(L)'
;MPEKREFFDYKVEDKYQQREIARKENYVLYSLTFSSPMQIPFTENNTIYGRYYKPIKSDRAAILILHGLEGELSARYFSSSLAKKGFSCLQIAMPYARRRIPPNKCKYLGNRRIDFSEIFATGFKQAVLDIRRTTDWLSNRYKKLEFLGQAWVQS
;
A
#
# COMPACT_ATOMS: atom_id res chain seq x y z
N MET A 1 2.51 -3.30 32.00
CA MET A 1 2.83 -3.18 30.56
C MET A 1 1.62 -3.71 29.81
N PRO A 2 0.75 -2.87 29.23
CA PRO A 2 -0.37 -3.39 28.45
C PRO A 2 0.17 -4.12 27.21
N GLU A 3 -0.50 -5.20 26.84
CA GLU A 3 -0.09 -6.15 25.81
C GLU A 3 0.16 -5.47 24.45
N LYS A 4 1.42 -5.45 24.01
CA LYS A 4 1.87 -4.87 22.73
C LYS A 4 1.20 -5.43 21.47
N ARG A 5 0.40 -6.51 21.57
CA ARG A 5 -0.21 -7.18 20.41
C ARG A 5 -1.48 -6.46 19.91
N GLU A 6 -2.33 -5.98 20.82
CA GLU A 6 -3.62 -5.38 20.44
C GLU A 6 -3.50 -4.14 19.53
N PHE A 7 -2.38 -3.40 19.61
CA PHE A 7 -2.24 -2.13 18.89
C PHE A 7 -2.24 -2.27 17.35
N PHE A 8 -1.78 -3.41 16.82
CA PHE A 8 -1.73 -3.70 15.38
C PHE A 8 -2.57 -4.91 14.96
N ASP A 9 -3.46 -5.34 15.85
CA ASP A 9 -4.41 -6.40 15.56
C ASP A 9 -5.57 -5.86 14.72
N TYR A 10 -6.01 -6.67 13.77
CA TYR A 10 -7.19 -6.40 12.98
C TYR A 10 -7.81 -7.73 12.55
N LYS A 11 -9.10 -7.67 12.22
CA LYS A 11 -9.79 -8.82 11.65
C LYS A 11 -9.29 -9.06 10.24
N VAL A 12 -8.68 -10.21 10.00
CA VAL A 12 -8.34 -10.66 8.65
C VAL A 12 -9.63 -10.82 7.85
N GLU A 13 -9.69 -10.17 6.70
CA GLU A 13 -10.77 -10.34 5.73
C GLU A 13 -10.19 -10.92 4.43
N ASP A 14 -11.00 -11.33 3.45
CA ASP A 14 -10.51 -11.61 2.09
C ASP A 14 -11.29 -10.83 1.03
N LYS A 15 -11.85 -9.68 1.45
CA LYS A 15 -12.55 -8.77 0.55
C LYS A 15 -11.54 -7.88 -0.16
N TYR A 16 -11.50 -7.99 -1.47
CA TYR A 16 -10.71 -7.14 -2.37
C TYR A 16 -11.42 -7.01 -3.71
N GLN A 17 -11.15 -5.94 -4.46
CA GLN A 17 -11.53 -5.85 -5.87
C GLN A 17 -10.26 -5.88 -6.72
N GLN A 18 -10.28 -6.70 -7.78
CA GLN A 18 -9.18 -6.81 -8.71
C GLN A 18 -9.69 -6.60 -10.14
N ARG A 19 -9.01 -5.73 -10.91
CA ARG A 19 -9.32 -5.47 -12.31
C ARG A 19 -8.06 -5.43 -13.14
N GLU A 20 -8.00 -6.17 -14.24
CA GLU A 20 -6.89 -6.05 -15.20
C GLU A 20 -6.90 -4.64 -15.82
N ILE A 21 -5.77 -3.95 -15.77
CA ILE A 21 -5.60 -2.60 -16.36
C ILE A 21 -4.87 -2.71 -17.70
N ALA A 22 -3.87 -3.59 -17.78
CA ALA A 22 -3.06 -3.76 -18.98
C ALA A 22 -2.40 -5.12 -19.01
N ARG A 23 -2.23 -5.63 -20.24
CA ARG A 23 -1.42 -6.81 -20.53
C ARG A 23 -0.17 -6.39 -21.29
N LYS A 24 0.99 -6.86 -20.84
CA LYS A 24 2.28 -6.70 -21.51
C LYS A 24 2.85 -8.08 -21.82
N GLU A 25 3.89 -8.12 -22.63
CA GLU A 25 4.53 -9.38 -23.03
C GLU A 25 5.03 -10.20 -21.84
N ASN A 26 5.56 -9.53 -20.80
CA ASN A 26 6.19 -10.21 -19.65
C ASN A 26 5.29 -10.29 -18.41
N TYR A 27 4.28 -9.45 -18.29
CA TYR A 27 3.43 -9.38 -17.10
C TYR A 27 2.04 -8.81 -17.40
N VAL A 28 1.10 -9.10 -16.52
CA VAL A 28 -0.24 -8.50 -16.47
C VAL A 28 -0.29 -7.54 -15.30
N LEU A 29 -0.83 -6.34 -15.53
CA LEU A 29 -1.01 -5.31 -14.52
C LEU A 29 -2.46 -5.27 -14.08
N TYR A 30 -2.69 -5.40 -12.78
CA TYR A 30 -3.99 -5.29 -12.14
C TYR A 30 -4.07 -4.05 -11.24
N SER A 31 -5.26 -3.46 -11.19
CA SER A 31 -5.72 -2.57 -10.12
C SER A 31 -6.24 -3.47 -9.02
N LEU A 32 -5.76 -3.27 -7.80
CA LEU A 32 -6.21 -3.99 -6.63
C LEU A 32 -6.72 -2.98 -5.60
N THR A 33 -7.84 -3.23 -4.95
CA THR A 33 -8.33 -2.38 -3.86
C THR A 33 -8.74 -3.21 -2.67
N PHE A 34 -8.47 -2.69 -1.47
CA PHE A 34 -8.89 -3.26 -0.21
C PHE A 34 -9.52 -2.18 0.67
N SER A 35 -10.35 -2.61 1.62
CA SER A 35 -10.68 -1.77 2.76
C SER A 35 -9.47 -1.71 3.72
N SER A 36 -9.08 -0.50 4.13
CA SER A 36 -8.10 -0.30 5.21
C SER A 36 -8.66 -0.89 6.51
N PRO A 37 -7.88 -1.66 7.29
CA PRO A 37 -8.35 -2.13 8.60
C PRO A 37 -8.65 -1.00 9.58
N MET A 38 -7.97 0.13 9.42
CA MET A 38 -8.23 1.34 10.19
C MET A 38 -9.14 2.27 9.40
N GLN A 39 -10.37 2.46 9.89
CA GLN A 39 -11.33 3.39 9.32
C GLN A 39 -11.22 4.72 10.08
N ILE A 40 -10.90 5.79 9.35
CA ILE A 40 -10.79 7.15 9.89
C ILE A 40 -11.80 8.09 9.21
N PRO A 41 -12.09 9.27 9.78
CA PRO A 41 -13.04 10.22 9.19
C PRO A 41 -12.68 10.68 7.77
N PHE A 42 -11.41 10.56 7.38
CA PHE A 42 -10.93 10.79 6.01
C PHE A 42 -11.20 9.56 5.14
N THR A 43 -12.41 9.48 4.57
CA THR A 43 -12.90 8.30 3.84
C THR A 43 -12.05 7.96 2.62
N GLU A 44 -11.40 8.95 1.99
CA GLU A 44 -10.44 8.74 0.89
C GLU A 44 -9.24 7.90 1.34
N ASN A 45 -8.90 7.98 2.63
CA ASN A 45 -7.80 7.24 3.22
C ASN A 45 -8.22 5.83 3.67
N ASN A 46 -9.51 5.48 3.63
CA ASN A 46 -10.00 4.17 4.08
C ASN A 46 -9.93 3.08 3.00
N THR A 47 -9.46 3.42 1.80
CA THR A 47 -9.24 2.47 0.71
C THR A 47 -7.75 2.33 0.42
N ILE A 48 -7.25 1.09 0.46
CA ILE A 48 -5.91 0.76 0.01
C ILE A 48 -5.95 0.59 -1.50
N TYR A 49 -5.20 1.40 -2.24
CA TYR A 49 -5.08 1.29 -3.69
C TYR A 49 -3.77 0.58 -4.04
N GLY A 50 -3.87 -0.60 -4.64
CA GLY A 50 -2.76 -1.41 -5.08
C GLY A 50 -2.59 -1.44 -6.60
N ARG A 51 -1.35 -1.55 -7.05
CA ARG A 51 -1.00 -1.92 -8.42
C ARG A 51 -0.20 -3.21 -8.38
N TYR A 52 -0.79 -4.27 -8.92
CA TYR A 52 -0.24 -5.61 -8.88
C TYR A 52 0.28 -6.02 -10.26
N TYR A 53 1.58 -6.30 -10.34
CA TYR A 53 2.30 -6.67 -11.54
C TYR A 53 2.57 -8.16 -11.46
N LYS A 54 1.78 -8.96 -12.18
CA LYS A 54 1.87 -10.41 -12.20
C LYS A 54 2.66 -10.87 -13.43
N PRO A 55 3.89 -11.38 -13.29
CA PRO A 55 4.63 -11.98 -14.40
C PRO A 55 3.88 -13.15 -15.06
N ILE A 56 4.06 -13.34 -16.37
CA ILE A 56 3.38 -14.41 -17.13
C ILE A 56 4.05 -15.78 -16.92
N LYS A 57 5.39 -15.84 -16.90
CA LYS A 57 6.15 -17.10 -17.00
C LYS A 57 6.72 -17.63 -15.67
N SER A 58 6.90 -16.79 -14.66
CA SER A 58 7.51 -17.17 -13.37
C SER A 58 6.82 -16.42 -12.26
N ASP A 59 6.42 -17.10 -11.19
CA ASP A 59 5.73 -16.47 -10.06
C ASP A 59 6.23 -16.99 -8.69
N ARG A 60 7.56 -17.11 -8.55
CA ARG A 60 8.20 -17.80 -7.41
C ARG A 60 8.15 -17.05 -6.09
N ALA A 61 8.02 -15.72 -6.14
CA ALA A 61 8.02 -14.84 -4.97
C ALA A 61 7.25 -13.56 -5.29
N ALA A 62 6.68 -12.96 -4.25
CA ALA A 62 6.12 -11.62 -4.31
C ALA A 62 7.00 -10.61 -3.58
N ILE A 63 6.98 -9.38 -4.06
CA ILE A 63 7.64 -8.22 -3.46
C ILE A 63 6.57 -7.17 -3.17
N LEU A 64 6.37 -6.84 -1.90
CA LEU A 64 5.57 -5.68 -1.50
C LEU A 64 6.44 -4.43 -1.55
N ILE A 65 6.09 -3.50 -2.44
CA ILE A 65 6.83 -2.26 -2.66
C ILE A 65 6.14 -1.13 -1.91
N LEU A 66 6.88 -0.51 -0.99
CA LEU A 66 6.44 0.60 -0.15
C LEU A 66 7.15 1.88 -0.61
N HIS A 67 6.40 2.98 -0.74
CA HIS A 67 6.92 4.25 -1.22
C HIS A 67 6.67 5.37 -0.23
N GLY A 68 7.57 6.36 -0.12
CA GLY A 68 7.28 7.61 0.58
C GLY A 68 6.13 8.40 -0.09
N LEU A 69 5.66 9.48 0.54
CA LEU A 69 4.47 10.24 0.09
C LEU A 69 4.47 10.59 -1.42
N GLU A 70 5.62 10.97 -1.96
CA GLU A 70 5.80 11.35 -3.39
C GLU A 70 6.46 10.25 -4.25
N GLY A 71 6.66 9.04 -3.72
CA GLY A 71 7.45 7.97 -4.35
C GLY A 71 6.70 7.03 -5.30
N GLU A 72 5.43 7.30 -5.66
CA GLU A 72 4.66 6.31 -6.43
C GLU A 72 5.24 6.08 -7.85
N LEU A 73 5.87 7.09 -8.46
CA LEU A 73 6.48 6.94 -9.79
C LEU A 73 7.69 6.01 -9.76
N SER A 74 8.58 6.15 -8.77
CA SER A 74 9.71 5.24 -8.61
C SER A 74 9.21 3.82 -8.31
N ALA A 75 8.26 3.68 -7.38
CA ALA A 75 7.66 2.38 -7.07
C ALA A 75 7.05 1.68 -8.30
N ARG A 76 6.37 2.43 -9.18
CA ARG A 76 5.89 1.91 -10.48
C ARG A 76 7.04 1.43 -11.38
N TYR A 77 8.14 2.18 -11.44
CA TYR A 77 9.32 1.81 -12.22
C TYR A 77 9.92 0.49 -11.71
N PHE A 78 10.23 0.41 -10.41
CA PHE A 78 10.78 -0.79 -9.78
C PHE A 78 9.86 -2.00 -9.93
N SER A 79 8.55 -1.84 -9.68
CA SER A 79 7.55 -2.90 -9.86
C SER A 79 7.57 -3.47 -11.28
N SER A 80 7.61 -2.59 -12.29
CA SER A 80 7.61 -3.02 -13.69
C SER A 80 8.93 -3.69 -14.09
N SER A 81 10.06 -3.22 -13.57
CA SER A 81 11.38 -3.78 -13.83
C SER A 81 11.52 -5.18 -13.23
N LEU A 82 11.08 -5.37 -11.99
CA LEU A 82 11.09 -6.65 -11.29
C LEU A 82 10.09 -7.65 -11.89
N ALA A 83 8.90 -7.20 -12.29
CA ALA A 83 7.94 -8.05 -12.98
C ALA A 83 8.46 -8.58 -14.33
N LYS A 84 9.20 -7.76 -15.08
CA LYS A 84 9.90 -8.23 -16.30
C LYS A 84 10.94 -9.32 -16.01
N LYS A 85 11.50 -9.34 -14.80
CA LYS A 85 12.45 -10.37 -14.32
C LYS A 85 11.77 -11.59 -13.68
N GLY A 86 10.44 -11.65 -13.67
CA GLY A 86 9.68 -12.81 -13.18
C GLY A 86 9.32 -12.78 -11.69
N PHE A 87 9.29 -11.59 -11.07
CA PHE A 87 8.82 -11.40 -9.69
C PHE A 87 7.43 -10.78 -9.66
N SER A 88 6.51 -11.33 -8.87
CA SER A 88 5.25 -10.65 -8.59
C SER A 88 5.52 -9.42 -7.75
N CYS A 89 5.01 -8.26 -8.16
CA CYS A 89 5.20 -7.02 -7.43
C CYS A 89 3.85 -6.39 -7.11
N LEU A 90 3.60 -6.08 -5.84
CA LEU A 90 2.45 -5.31 -5.42
C LEU A 90 2.96 -4.04 -4.76
N GLN A 91 2.62 -2.89 -5.32
CA GLN A 91 2.77 -1.61 -4.63
C GLN A 91 1.42 -1.15 -4.12
N ILE A 92 1.39 -0.51 -2.95
CA ILE A 92 0.19 0.10 -2.38
C ILE A 92 0.41 1.60 -2.18
N ALA A 93 -0.64 2.39 -2.40
CA ALA A 93 -0.65 3.80 -2.07
C ALA A 93 -0.62 3.96 -0.54
N MET A 94 0.42 4.60 -0.02
CA MET A 94 0.53 4.89 1.41
C MET A 94 -0.56 5.86 1.90
N PRO A 95 -0.89 5.85 3.20
CA PRO A 95 -1.81 6.82 3.77
C PRO A 95 -1.41 8.25 3.43
N TYR A 96 -2.40 9.08 3.09
CA TYR A 96 -2.20 10.49 2.67
C TYR A 96 -1.36 10.69 1.41
N ALA A 97 -1.10 9.65 0.61
CA ALA A 97 -0.48 9.78 -0.71
C ALA A 97 -1.52 9.84 -1.84
N ARG A 98 -1.35 10.79 -2.77
CA ARG A 98 -2.12 10.91 -4.02
C ARG A 98 -3.64 10.75 -3.85
N ARG A 99 -4.19 9.58 -4.21
CA ARG A 99 -5.64 9.27 -4.16
C ARG A 99 -6.20 9.20 -2.74
N ARG A 100 -5.33 9.09 -1.75
CA ARG A 100 -5.68 9.00 -0.32
C ARG A 100 -5.56 10.35 0.39
N ILE A 101 -5.44 11.45 -0.37
CA ILE A 101 -5.42 12.83 0.14
C ILE A 101 -6.86 13.37 0.16
N PRO A 102 -7.35 13.86 1.31
CA PRO A 102 -8.65 14.53 1.39
C PRO A 102 -8.71 15.77 0.47
N PRO A 103 -9.81 16.00 -0.27
CA PRO A 103 -9.91 17.06 -1.28
C PRO A 103 -9.85 18.49 -0.70
N ASN A 104 -10.14 18.67 0.59
CA ASN A 104 -10.17 19.99 1.25
C ASN A 104 -8.97 20.22 2.17
N LYS A 105 -7.73 20.12 1.66
CA LYS A 105 -6.49 20.38 2.43
C LYS A 105 -6.57 21.64 3.31
N CYS A 106 -7.14 22.74 2.81
CA CYS A 106 -7.26 24.02 3.55
C CYS A 106 -8.25 24.00 4.72
N LYS A 107 -9.33 23.20 4.69
CA LYS A 107 -10.25 23.12 5.86
C LYS A 107 -9.67 22.30 7.01
N TYR A 108 -8.75 21.40 6.71
CA TYR A 108 -8.13 20.50 7.67
C TYR A 108 -6.79 21.03 8.18
N LEU A 109 -5.97 21.64 7.32
CA LEU A 109 -4.73 22.31 7.75
C LEU A 109 -4.97 23.73 8.28
N GLY A 110 -6.12 24.35 7.94
CA GLY A 110 -6.32 25.79 8.11
C GLY A 110 -7.27 26.25 9.22
N ASN A 111 -8.01 25.38 9.93
CA ASN A 111 -8.94 25.88 10.97
C ASN A 111 -9.22 24.98 12.19
N ARG A 112 -8.52 23.86 12.33
CA ARG A 112 -8.30 23.20 13.61
C ARG A 112 -6.86 22.75 13.61
N ARG A 113 -6.15 22.94 14.72
CA ARG A 113 -4.80 22.46 14.96
C ARG A 113 -4.77 20.94 14.75
N ILE A 114 -4.64 20.46 13.52
CA ILE A 114 -4.28 19.08 13.32
C ILE A 114 -2.80 19.04 13.63
N ASP A 115 -2.48 18.48 14.79
CA ASP A 115 -1.10 18.26 15.14
C ASP A 115 -0.50 17.35 14.07
N PHE A 116 0.54 17.84 13.41
CA PHE A 116 1.27 17.07 12.42
C PHE A 116 1.74 15.74 13.05
N SER A 117 1.97 15.73 14.36
CA SER A 117 2.27 14.52 15.14
C SER A 117 1.11 13.52 15.17
N GLU A 118 -0.15 13.96 15.25
CA GLU A 118 -1.33 13.08 15.30
C GLU A 118 -1.66 12.50 13.92
N ILE A 119 -1.57 13.31 12.85
CA ILE A 119 -1.63 12.78 11.46
C ILE A 119 -0.50 11.79 11.23
N PHE A 120 0.71 12.11 11.69
CA PHE A 120 1.87 11.24 11.50
C PHE A 120 1.70 9.92 12.25
N ALA A 121 1.31 9.95 13.52
CA ALA A 121 1.08 8.75 14.32
C ALA A 121 -0.08 7.90 13.79
N THR A 122 -1.21 8.54 13.43
CA THR A 122 -2.38 7.88 12.85
C THR A 122 -2.05 7.28 11.48
N GLY A 123 -1.37 8.04 10.62
CA GLY A 123 -0.93 7.60 9.30
C GLY A 123 0.08 6.46 9.39
N PHE A 124 1.00 6.51 10.35
CA PHE A 124 1.95 5.42 10.59
C PHE A 124 1.24 4.15 11.05
N LYS A 125 0.31 4.25 12.01
CA LYS A 125 -0.49 3.10 12.45
C LYS A 125 -1.26 2.49 11.29
N GLN A 126 -1.96 3.33 10.52
CA GLN A 126 -2.71 2.88 9.35
C GLN A 126 -1.82 2.23 8.30
N ALA A 127 -0.63 2.79 8.04
CA ALA A 127 0.33 2.21 7.11
C ALA A 127 0.76 0.80 7.51
N VAL A 128 1.06 0.56 8.80
CA VAL A 128 1.39 -0.77 9.30
C VAL A 128 0.22 -1.76 9.10
N LEU A 129 -1.00 -1.33 9.40
CA LEU A 129 -2.20 -2.16 9.22
C LEU A 129 -2.46 -2.47 7.73
N ASP A 130 -2.28 -1.48 6.85
CA ASP A 130 -2.42 -1.66 5.41
C ASP A 130 -1.37 -2.62 4.83
N ILE A 131 -0.13 -2.53 5.34
CA ILE A 131 0.96 -3.44 4.97
C ILE A 131 0.62 -4.87 5.41
N ARG A 132 0.14 -5.06 6.65
CA ARG A 132 -0.28 -6.39 7.15
C ARG A 132 -1.43 -6.95 6.32
N ARG A 133 -2.46 -6.13 6.05
CA ARG A 133 -3.62 -6.51 5.23
C ARG A 133 -3.19 -6.96 3.83
N THR A 134 -2.25 -6.24 3.23
CA THR A 134 -1.70 -6.54 1.92
C THR A 134 -0.81 -7.79 1.96
N THR A 135 -0.07 -7.98 3.05
CA THR A 135 0.76 -9.15 3.31
C THR A 135 -0.09 -10.41 3.37
N ASP A 136 -1.22 -10.42 4.10
CA ASP A 136 -2.14 -11.57 4.13
C ASP A 136 -2.57 -11.97 2.71
N TRP A 137 -2.92 -10.99 1.88
CA TRP A 137 -3.34 -11.25 0.50
C TRP A 137 -2.21 -11.86 -0.33
N LEU A 138 -0.97 -11.43 -0.14
CA LEU A 138 0.21 -11.99 -0.83
C LEU A 138 0.57 -13.38 -0.29
N SER A 139 0.58 -13.57 1.02
CA SER A 139 0.93 -14.84 1.68
C SER A 139 -0.03 -15.98 1.31
N ASN A 140 -1.30 -15.67 1.04
CA ASN A 140 -2.26 -16.66 0.51
C ASN A 140 -1.96 -17.12 -0.93
N ARG A 141 -1.07 -16.41 -1.66
CA ARG A 141 -0.76 -16.66 -3.07
C ARG A 141 0.70 -17.05 -3.30
N TYR A 142 1.58 -16.68 -2.37
CA TYR A 142 3.03 -16.80 -2.51
C TYR A 142 3.67 -17.49 -1.32
N LYS A 143 4.54 -18.46 -1.61
CA LYS A 143 5.36 -19.12 -0.58
C LYS A 143 6.52 -18.27 -0.07
N LYS A 144 6.94 -17.26 -0.85
CA LYS A 144 8.03 -16.34 -0.51
C LYS A 144 7.56 -14.91 -0.73
N LEU A 145 7.75 -14.08 0.29
CA LEU A 145 7.37 -12.67 0.28
C LEU A 145 8.54 -11.84 0.80
N GLU A 146 8.87 -10.79 0.07
CA GLU A 146 9.90 -9.82 0.43
C GLU A 146 9.29 -8.40 0.47
N PHE A 147 9.94 -7.49 1.20
CA PHE A 147 9.53 -6.09 1.30
C PHE A 147 10.62 -5.19 0.71
N LEU A 148 10.24 -4.24 -0.13
CA LEU A 148 11.14 -3.21 -0.65
C LEU A 148 10.59 -1.82 -0.31
N GLY A 149 11.22 -1.17 0.66
CA GLY A 149 10.88 0.19 1.07
C GLY A 149 11.73 1.24 0.37
N GLN A 150 11.11 2.34 -0.06
CA GLN A 150 11.79 3.53 -0.56
C GLN A 150 11.44 4.74 0.29
N ALA A 151 12.45 5.34 0.89
CA ALA A 151 12.37 6.63 1.55
C ALA A 151 13.09 7.69 0.71
N TRP A 152 12.70 8.95 0.85
CA TRP A 152 13.49 10.06 0.34
C TRP A 152 14.79 10.16 1.14
N VAL A 153 15.92 10.21 0.45
CA VAL A 153 17.17 10.74 1.02
C VAL A 153 17.25 12.18 0.50
N GLN A 154 17.13 13.17 1.39
CA GLN A 154 17.51 14.54 1.06
C GLN A 154 19.02 14.56 0.87
N SER A 155 19.46 14.90 -0.33
CA SER A 155 20.85 15.27 -0.65
C SER A 155 21.06 16.75 -0.43
#